data_AF-A0A9D1VD75-F1
#
_entry.id   AF-A0A9D1VD75-F1
#
_cell.length_a   1.000
_cell.length_b   1.000
_cell.length_c   1.000
_cell.angle_alpha   90.00
_cell.angle_beta   90.00
_cell.angle_gamma   90.00
#
_symmetry.space_group_name_H-M   'P 1'
#
loop_
_entity.id
_entity.type
_entity.pdbx_description
1 polymer ?
#
loop_
_entity_poly.entity_id
_entity_poly.type
_entity_poly.pdbx_seq_one_letter_code
_entity_poly.pdbx_strand_id
1 'polypeptide(L)'
;MKREIEGLTMHELRVTSVYTGSIGDFRYRFHMEFDSNELEVATYTKWCYEKATDVEEAKFTIENGDLSELKAWLNAQYYKYFPDAPEE
;
A
#
# COMPACT_ATOMS: atom_id res chain seq x y z
N MET A 1 -10.57 5.10 8.93
CA MET A 1 -9.47 4.66 8.02
C MET A 1 -8.30 5.61 8.24
N LYS A 2 -7.05 5.15 8.18
CA LYS A 2 -5.90 6.06 8.34
C LYS A 2 -5.87 7.15 7.26
N ARG A 3 -5.68 8.41 7.67
CA ARG A 3 -5.70 9.58 6.76
C ARG A 3 -4.68 9.47 5.64
N GLU A 4 -3.52 8.89 5.91
CA GLU A 4 -2.47 8.65 4.91
C GLU A 4 -2.93 7.67 3.83
N ILE A 5 -3.73 6.66 4.18
CA ILE A 5 -4.30 5.69 3.23
C ILE A 5 -5.45 6.34 2.47
N GLU A 6 -6.31 7.09 3.16
CA GLU A 6 -7.42 7.83 2.55
C GLU A 6 -6.93 8.85 1.52
N GLY A 7 -5.81 9.51 1.80
CA GLY A 7 -5.19 10.53 0.95
C GLY A 7 -4.53 10.00 -0.32
N LEU A 8 -4.34 8.67 -0.47
CA LEU A 8 -3.69 8.11 -1.66
C LEU A 8 -4.45 8.43 -2.94
N THR A 9 -3.71 8.85 -3.97
CA THR A 9 -4.26 9.18 -5.29
C THR A 9 -3.48 8.51 -6.42
N MET A 10 -4.12 8.41 -7.60
CA MET A 10 -3.46 7.91 -8.81
C MET A 10 -2.21 8.70 -9.21
N HIS A 11 -2.10 9.96 -8.78
CA HIS A 11 -0.92 10.77 -9.08
C HIS A 11 0.34 10.13 -8.48
N GLU A 12 0.31 9.77 -7.19
CA GLU A 12 1.46 9.17 -6.50
C GLU A 12 1.86 7.82 -7.12
N LEU A 13 0.86 7.06 -7.59
CA LEU A 13 1.08 5.75 -8.20
C LEU A 13 1.64 5.80 -9.63
N ARG A 14 1.39 6.89 -10.37
CA ARG A 14 1.79 7.03 -11.79
C ARG A 14 3.09 7.81 -12.01
N VAL A 15 3.64 8.42 -10.97
CA VAL A 15 4.87 9.25 -11.10
C VAL A 15 6.13 8.38 -11.19
N THR A 16 6.10 7.14 -10.69
CA THR A 16 7.26 6.24 -10.67
C THR A 16 6.85 4.79 -10.86
N SER A 17 7.74 3.93 -11.36
CA SER A 17 7.50 2.48 -11.42
C SER A 17 7.44 1.82 -10.03
N VAL A 18 7.99 2.48 -9.00
CA VAL A 18 7.96 2.02 -7.62
C VAL A 18 7.71 3.18 -6.67
N TYR A 19 6.56 3.18 -5.99
CA TYR A 19 6.24 4.13 -4.92
C TYR A 19 6.33 3.44 -3.56
N THR A 20 6.88 4.11 -2.56
CA THR A 20 6.97 3.59 -1.18
C THR A 20 6.48 4.63 -0.20
N GLY A 21 5.69 4.21 0.78
CA GLY A 21 5.25 5.06 1.88
C GLY A 21 5.21 4.31 3.21
N SER A 22 4.91 5.04 4.28
CA SER A 22 4.87 4.49 5.63
C SER A 22 3.95 5.25 6.57
N ILE A 23 3.44 4.56 7.59
CA ILE A 23 2.69 5.11 8.73
C ILE A 23 3.36 4.57 10.00
N GLY A 24 4.23 5.37 10.62
CA GLY A 24 5.12 4.87 11.67
C GLY A 24 5.99 3.72 11.15
N ASP A 25 5.87 2.54 11.77
CA ASP A 25 6.59 1.33 11.37
C ASP A 25 5.88 0.52 10.26
N PHE A 26 4.60 0.80 9.98
CA PHE A 26 3.89 0.21 8.84
C PHE A 26 4.48 0.74 7.54
N ARG A 27 4.85 -0.14 6.62
CA ARG A 27 5.38 0.23 5.30
C ARG A 27 4.56 -0.40 4.20
N TYR A 28 4.43 0.34 3.11
CA TYR A 28 3.83 -0.16 1.89
C TYR A 28 4.66 0.25 0.68
N ARG A 29 4.73 -0.66 -0.29
CA ARG A 29 5.42 -0.50 -1.56
C ARG A 29 4.46 -0.85 -2.68
N PHE A 30 4.39 0.01 -3.69
CA PHE A 30 3.59 -0.19 -4.89
C PHE A 30 4.53 -0.33 -6.08
N HIS A 31 4.26 -1.29 -6.95
CA HIS A 31 4.89 -1.44 -8.24
C HIS A 31 3.81 -1.41 -9.31
N MET A 32 3.85 -0.40 -10.18
CA MET A 32 2.84 -0.20 -11.22
C MET A 32 3.37 -0.70 -12.55
N GLU A 33 2.63 -1.63 -13.15
CA GLU A 33 2.84 -2.09 -14.51
C GLU A 33 2.00 -1.24 -15.46
N PHE A 34 2.66 -0.31 -16.16
CA PHE A 34 1.98 0.71 -16.97
C PHE A 34 1.21 0.13 -18.16
N ASP A 35 1.66 -1.00 -18.71
CA ASP A 35 1.06 -1.63 -19.88
C ASP A 35 -0.21 -2.42 -19.54
N SER A 36 -0.34 -2.92 -18.30
CA SER A 36 -1.44 -3.79 -17.87
C SER A 36 -2.42 -3.16 -16.88
N ASN A 37 -2.13 -1.94 -16.37
CA ASN A 37 -2.83 -1.33 -15.23
C ASN A 37 -2.84 -2.23 -13.97
N GLU A 38 -1.92 -3.18 -13.88
CA GLU A 38 -1.74 -3.99 -12.69
C GLU A 38 -0.88 -3.25 -11.67
N LEU A 39 -1.29 -3.33 -10.43
CA LEU A 39 -0.60 -2.78 -9.28
C LEU A 39 -0.22 -3.92 -8.34
N GLU A 40 1.07 -4.19 -8.22
CA GLU A 40 1.58 -5.07 -7.18
C GLU A 40 1.86 -4.24 -5.92
N VAL A 41 1.39 -4.73 -4.79
CA VAL A 41 1.46 -4.03 -3.52
C VAL A 41 2.08 -4.95 -2.49
N ALA A 42 3.03 -4.45 -1.72
CA ALA A 42 3.63 -5.17 -0.62
C ALA A 42 3.55 -4.36 0.68
N THR A 43 3.24 -5.01 1.80
CA THR A 43 3.25 -4.42 3.15
C THR A 43 4.20 -5.17 4.06
N TYR A 44 4.86 -4.45 4.97
CA TYR A 44 5.92 -4.99 5.83
C TYR A 44 6.26 -3.99 6.96
N THR A 45 7.05 -4.40 7.94
CA THR A 45 7.46 -3.52 9.06
C THR A 45 8.95 -3.14 9.06
N LYS A 46 9.81 -3.91 8.38
CA LYS A 46 11.27 -3.63 8.32
C LYS A 46 11.62 -2.47 7.39
N TRP A 47 12.64 -1.68 7.73
CA TRP A 47 13.04 -0.53 6.89
C TRP A 47 13.44 -0.92 5.47
N CYS A 48 14.16 -2.04 5.31
CA CYS A 48 14.61 -2.54 4.01
C CYS A 48 13.68 -3.64 3.51
N TYR A 49 13.09 -3.45 2.33
CA TYR A 49 12.18 -4.40 1.71
C TYR A 49 12.83 -5.78 1.50
N GLU A 50 14.06 -5.81 1.00
CA GLU A 50 14.81 -7.03 0.71
C GLU A 50 15.22 -7.82 1.96
N LYS A 51 15.05 -7.22 3.15
CA LYS A 51 15.35 -7.82 4.45
C LYS A 51 14.10 -8.05 5.28
N ALA A 52 12.93 -7.64 4.80
CA ALA A 52 11.66 -7.91 5.45
C ALA A 52 11.35 -9.41 5.35
N THR A 53 10.96 -10.01 6.47
CA THR A 53 10.56 -11.43 6.56
C THR A 53 9.05 -11.58 6.71
N ASP A 54 8.36 -10.47 6.89
CA ASP A 54 6.94 -10.30 7.13
C ASP A 54 6.24 -9.66 5.93
N VAL A 55 6.79 -9.82 4.72
CA VAL A 55 6.21 -9.22 3.52
C VAL A 55 4.91 -9.92 3.17
N GLU A 56 3.85 -9.13 3.04
CA GLU A 56 2.57 -9.56 2.48
C GLU A 56 2.25 -8.81 1.20
N GLU A 57 1.98 -9.57 0.15
CA GLU A 57 1.75 -9.05 -1.19
C GLU A 57 0.29 -9.21 -1.64
N ALA A 58 -0.19 -8.27 -2.43
CA ALA A 58 -1.46 -8.33 -3.13
C ALA A 58 -1.33 -7.69 -4.52
N LYS A 59 -2.21 -8.10 -5.43
CA LYS A 59 -2.31 -7.54 -6.77
C LYS A 59 -3.68 -6.92 -6.97
N PHE A 60 -3.72 -5.76 -7.61
CA PHE A 60 -4.94 -5.05 -7.94
C PHE A 60 -4.92 -4.64 -9.40
N THR A 61 -6.08 -4.62 -10.04
CA THR A 61 -6.25 -4.02 -11.36
C THR A 61 -6.94 -2.67 -11.17
N ILE A 62 -6.29 -1.59 -11.59
CA ILE A 62 -6.82 -0.24 -11.34
C ILE A 62 -7.66 0.22 -12.54
N GLU A 63 -8.98 0.13 -12.38
CA GLU A 63 -9.95 0.59 -13.38
C GLU A 63 -10.40 2.03 -13.07
N ASN A 64 -10.36 2.91 -14.08
CA ASN A 64 -10.79 4.31 -13.96
C ASN A 64 -10.14 5.13 -12.82
N GLY A 65 -9.00 4.65 -12.30
CA GLY A 65 -8.33 5.28 -11.16
C GLY A 65 -8.98 5.02 -9.80
N ASP A 66 -9.88 4.04 -9.70
CA ASP A 66 -10.48 3.62 -8.43
C ASP A 66 -9.45 2.89 -7.57
N LEU A 67 -9.28 3.36 -6.34
CA LEU A 67 -8.35 2.83 -5.34
C LEU A 67 -9.07 2.26 -4.13
N SER A 68 -10.39 2.09 -4.17
CA SER A 68 -11.19 1.70 -3.01
C SER A 68 -10.76 0.35 -2.43
N GLU A 69 -10.56 -0.66 -3.28
CA GLU A 69 -10.09 -1.99 -2.85
C GLU A 69 -8.67 -1.95 -2.28
N LEU A 70 -7.77 -1.22 -2.93
CA LEU A 70 -6.41 -0.99 -2.47
C LEU A 70 -6.40 -0.37 -1.06
N LYS A 71 -7.17 0.72 -0.87
CA LYS A 71 -7.25 1.45 0.40
C LYS A 71 -7.86 0.59 1.50
N ALA A 72 -8.91 -0.16 1.20
CA ALA A 72 -9.51 -1.09 2.15
C ALA A 72 -8.52 -2.16 2.59
N TRP A 73 -7.79 -2.76 1.65
CA TRP A 73 -6.77 -3.77 1.94
C TRP A 73 -5.60 -3.20 2.74
N LEU A 74 -5.06 -2.04 2.36
CA LEU A 74 -3.98 -1.37 3.11
C LEU A 74 -4.39 -1.04 4.53
N ASN A 75 -5.63 -0.57 4.73
CA ASN A 75 -6.15 -0.27 6.05
C ASN A 75 -6.30 -1.55 6.90
N ALA A 76 -6.78 -2.64 6.31
CA ALA A 76 -6.83 -3.94 6.99
C ALA A 76 -5.42 -4.44 7.37
N GLN A 77 -4.45 -4.31 6.47
CA GLN A 77 -3.06 -4.67 6.75
C GLN A 77 -2.47 -3.81 7.89
N TYR A 78 -2.72 -2.51 7.89
CA TYR A 78 -2.27 -1.63 8.98
C TYR A 78 -2.75 -2.15 10.35
N TYR A 79 -4.05 -2.45 10.50
CA TYR A 79 -4.57 -2.96 11.78
C TYR A 79 -4.15 -4.40 12.07
N LYS A 80 -3.75 -5.19 11.06
CA LYS A 80 -3.13 -6.50 11.29
C LYS A 80 -1.80 -6.36 12.00
N TYR A 81 -0.96 -5.40 11.60
CA TYR A 81 0.33 -5.13 12.24
C TYR A 81 0.19 -4.34 13.56
N PHE A 82 -0.84 -3.47 13.65
CA PHE A 82 -1.06 -2.58 14.79
C PHE A 82 -2.51 -2.71 15.31
N PRO A 83 -2.89 -3.85 15.94
CA PRO A 83 -4.26 -4.11 16.35
C PRO A 83 -4.78 -3.19 17.45
N ASP A 84 -3.88 -2.63 18.26
CA ASP A 84 -4.22 -1.70 19.35
C ASP A 84 -4.22 -0.22 18.89
N ALA A 85 -3.97 0.06 17.61
CA ALA A 85 -4.00 1.42 17.10
C ALA A 85 -5.42 1.99 17.17
N PRO A 86 -5.59 3.27 17.56
CA PRO A 86 -6.91 3.89 17.60
C PRO A 86 -7.51 3.93 16.20
N GLU A 87 -8.79 3.55 16.11
CA GLU A 87 -9.60 3.77 14.92
C GLU A 87 -9.80 5.28 14.72
N GLU A 88 -9.41 5.75 13.53
CA GLU A 88 -9.63 7.13 13.06
C GLU A 88 -10.85 7.22 12.15
#